data_AF-A0A7S1VGU1-F1
#
_entry.id   AF-A0A7S1VGU1-F1
#
_cell.length_a   1.000
_cell.length_b   1.000
_cell.length_c   1.000
_cell.angle_alpha   90.00
_cell.angle_beta   90.00
_cell.angle_gamma   90.00
#
_symmetry.space_group_name_H-M   'P 1'
#
loop_
_entity.id
_entity.type
_entity.pdbx_description
1 polymer ?
#
loop_
_entity_poly.entity_id
_entity_poly.type
_entity_poly.pdbx_seq_one_letter_code
_entity_poly.pdbx_strand_id
1 'polypeptide(L)'
;QSIDSMTSDAATALLTSVMSMLDVYSTVVGLMECVCSGCDSDGDVGTGEVDARRIHRYGLLLAFVVVYSLLILPVATRIFGLYLFVCDRLGFHWDETFSALACEDYKSFLRCEIDQNTQELVVRVLGVERVPKLWKGDPRHDQEAKAAGDSPPWRWEFPSKWVPDEEEVEEGRTGELKIVHEFRLK
;
A
#
# COMPACT_ATOMS: atom_id res chain seq x y z
N GLN A 1 -11.49 8.05 -33.72
CA GLN A 1 -10.63 9.24 -33.58
C GLN A 1 -9.86 9.30 -32.27
N SER A 2 -10.49 9.25 -31.08
CA SER A 2 -9.73 9.25 -29.80
C SER A 2 -9.05 7.90 -29.46
N ILE A 3 -9.66 6.78 -29.85
CA ILE A 3 -9.13 5.43 -29.57
C ILE A 3 -7.93 5.11 -30.48
N ASP A 4 -7.98 5.55 -31.75
CA ASP A 4 -6.93 5.31 -32.73
C ASP A 4 -5.63 6.08 -32.39
N SER A 5 -5.75 7.29 -31.82
CA SER A 5 -4.60 8.06 -31.35
C SER A 5 -3.94 7.43 -30.12
N MET A 6 -4.73 6.95 -29.14
CA MET A 6 -4.19 6.24 -27.96
C MET A 6 -3.44 4.95 -28.34
N THR A 7 -3.91 4.23 -29.36
CA THR A 7 -3.22 3.02 -29.83
C THR A 7 -1.92 3.33 -30.56
N SER A 8 -1.84 4.45 -31.28
CA SER A 8 -0.63 4.91 -31.95
C SER A 8 0.44 5.35 -30.95
N ASP A 9 0.05 6.06 -29.89
CA ASP A 9 0.95 6.53 -28.85
C ASP A 9 1.48 5.38 -27.99
N ALA A 10 0.63 4.40 -27.69
CA ALA A 10 1.06 3.16 -27.04
C ALA A 10 2.02 2.37 -27.93
N ALA A 11 1.71 2.19 -29.22
CA ALA A 11 2.57 1.46 -30.15
C ALA A 11 3.95 2.13 -30.32
N THR A 12 4.00 3.46 -30.42
CA THR A 12 5.26 4.22 -30.51
C THR A 12 6.06 4.18 -29.22
N ALA A 13 5.42 4.23 -28.05
CA ALA A 13 6.09 4.05 -26.76
C ALA A 13 6.67 2.63 -26.61
N LEU A 14 5.93 1.61 -27.07
CA LEU A 14 6.38 0.23 -27.10
C LEU A 14 7.59 0.05 -28.03
N LEU A 15 7.53 0.61 -29.24
CA LEU A 15 8.62 0.53 -30.22
C LEU A 15 9.86 1.26 -29.74
N THR A 16 9.71 2.45 -29.15
CA THR A 16 10.82 3.22 -28.57
C THR A 16 11.46 2.45 -27.41
N SER A 17 10.66 1.82 -26.57
CA SER A 17 11.14 0.95 -25.48
C SER A 17 11.90 -0.26 -26.03
N VAL A 18 11.38 -0.96 -27.04
CA VAL A 18 12.06 -2.10 -27.67
C VAL A 18 13.37 -1.68 -28.37
N MET A 19 13.38 -0.55 -29.08
CA MET A 19 14.59 -0.04 -29.73
C MET A 19 15.66 0.35 -28.71
N SER A 20 15.28 1.01 -27.61
CA SER A 20 16.21 1.32 -26.52
C SER A 20 16.78 0.07 -25.86
N MET A 21 16.01 -1.01 -25.75
CA MET A 21 16.50 -2.29 -25.24
C MET A 21 17.49 -2.95 -26.17
N LEU A 22 17.27 -2.87 -27.49
CA LEU A 22 18.18 -3.42 -28.49
C LEU A 22 19.51 -2.64 -28.53
N ASP A 23 19.47 -1.33 -28.33
CA ASP A 23 20.69 -0.49 -28.21
C ASP A 23 21.46 -0.77 -26.91
N VAL A 24 20.75 -0.98 -25.79
CA VAL A 24 21.38 -1.40 -24.53
C VAL A 24 21.96 -2.82 -24.64
N TYR A 25 21.28 -3.73 -25.33
CA TYR A 25 21.78 -5.08 -25.56
C TYR A 25 23.03 -5.07 -26.46
N SER A 26 23.01 -4.33 -27.57
CA SER A 26 24.14 -4.25 -28.50
C SER A 26 25.37 -3.59 -27.87
N THR A 27 25.19 -2.56 -27.03
CA THR A 27 26.29 -1.94 -26.29
C THR A 27 26.88 -2.87 -25.23
N VAL A 28 26.07 -3.67 -24.54
CA VAL A 28 26.54 -4.67 -23.56
C VAL A 28 27.26 -5.83 -24.25
N VAL A 29 26.75 -6.31 -25.39
CA VAL A 29 27.42 -7.34 -26.19
C VAL A 29 28.73 -6.81 -26.79
N GLY A 30 28.77 -5.57 -27.29
CA GLY A 30 29.99 -4.94 -27.79
C GLY A 30 31.04 -4.72 -26.69
N LEU A 31 30.61 -4.39 -25.47
CA LEU A 31 31.50 -4.36 -24.31
C LEU A 31 32.04 -5.77 -23.96
N MET A 32 31.22 -6.82 -24.11
CA MET A 32 31.64 -8.20 -23.88
C MET A 32 32.66 -8.69 -24.93
N GLU A 33 32.49 -8.33 -26.21
CA GLU A 33 33.44 -8.68 -27.28
C GLU A 33 34.80 -7.98 -27.10
N CYS A 34 34.80 -6.68 -26.77
CA CYS A 34 36.03 -5.93 -26.47
C CYS A 34 36.79 -6.50 -25.26
N VAL A 35 36.06 -7.00 -24.26
CA VAL A 35 36.63 -7.63 -23.06
C VAL A 35 37.30 -8.96 -23.40
N CYS A 36 36.68 -9.81 -24.22
CA CYS A 36 37.27 -11.08 -24.61
C CYS A 36 38.52 -10.90 -25.50
N SER A 37 38.57 -9.84 -26.30
CA SER A 37 39.75 -9.51 -27.11
C SER A 37 40.91 -8.90 -26.30
N GLY A 38 40.68 -8.40 -25.09
CA GLY A 38 41.70 -7.78 -24.24
C GLY A 38 42.53 -8.75 -23.41
N CYS A 39 42.18 -10.05 -23.38
CA CYS A 39 42.87 -11.07 -22.58
C CYS A 39 44.07 -11.73 -23.27
N ASP A 40 44.45 -11.31 -24.49
CA ASP A 40 45.46 -12.00 -25.32
C ASP A 40 46.83 -11.29 -25.42
N SER A 41 47.10 -10.29 -24.55
CA SER A 41 48.41 -9.62 -24.49
C SER A 41 49.15 -9.98 -23.20
N ASP A 42 50.06 -10.94 -23.32
CA ASP A 42 50.98 -11.42 -22.29
C ASP A 42 51.88 -10.30 -21.73
N GLY A 43 52.02 -10.23 -20.40
CA GLY A 43 53.16 -9.57 -19.76
C GLY A 43 52.96 -9.03 -18.34
N ASP A 44 53.15 -9.90 -17.35
CA ASP A 44 53.55 -9.61 -15.96
C ASP A 44 52.51 -8.96 -15.00
N VAL A 45 52.74 -9.14 -13.69
CA VAL A 45 52.15 -8.48 -12.50
C VAL A 45 51.31 -9.38 -11.56
N GLY A 46 52.00 -9.83 -10.50
CA GLY A 46 51.42 -10.39 -9.30
C GLY A 46 50.52 -9.41 -8.52
N THR A 47 49.63 -9.98 -7.70
CA THR A 47 48.70 -9.32 -6.75
C THR A 47 47.62 -8.38 -7.32
N GLY A 48 47.81 -7.71 -8.46
CA GLY A 48 46.78 -6.87 -9.11
C GLY A 48 45.76 -7.63 -9.95
N GLU A 49 46.11 -8.84 -10.44
CA GLU A 49 45.24 -9.65 -11.29
C GLU A 49 43.99 -10.21 -10.57
N VAL A 50 44.09 -10.50 -9.27
CA VAL A 50 42.96 -11.07 -8.51
C VAL A 50 41.87 -10.03 -8.26
N ASP A 51 42.24 -8.77 -7.99
CA ASP A 51 41.30 -7.67 -7.85
C ASP A 51 40.69 -7.26 -9.19
N ALA A 52 41.48 -7.23 -10.27
CA ALA A 52 40.97 -6.98 -11.62
C ALA A 52 39.93 -8.03 -12.04
N ARG A 53 40.18 -9.33 -11.81
CA ARG A 53 39.24 -10.42 -12.10
C ARG A 53 37.97 -10.35 -11.25
N ARG A 54 38.05 -9.89 -9.99
CA ARG A 54 36.88 -9.69 -9.11
C ARG A 54 36.03 -8.52 -9.56
N ILE A 55 36.64 -7.35 -9.79
CA ILE A 55 35.96 -6.16 -10.30
C ILE A 55 35.30 -6.47 -11.65
N HIS A 56 35.99 -7.22 -12.50
CA HIS A 56 35.47 -7.68 -13.78
C HIS A 56 34.25 -8.60 -13.63
N ARG A 57 34.32 -9.61 -12.74
CA ARG A 57 33.19 -10.53 -12.47
C ARG A 57 31.98 -9.80 -11.89
N TYR A 58 32.20 -8.84 -10.98
CA TYR A 58 31.10 -8.02 -10.44
C TYR A 58 30.53 -7.08 -11.49
N GLY A 59 31.37 -6.50 -12.37
CA GLY A 59 30.91 -5.70 -13.50
C GLY A 59 30.03 -6.50 -14.46
N LEU A 60 30.42 -7.73 -14.78
CA LEU A 60 29.64 -8.62 -15.65
C LEU A 60 28.32 -9.08 -15.00
N LEU A 61 28.34 -9.39 -13.70
CA LEU A 61 27.12 -9.71 -12.94
C LEU A 61 26.18 -8.51 -12.85
N LEU A 62 26.71 -7.30 -12.62
CA LEU A 62 25.91 -6.08 -12.55
C LEU A 62 25.31 -5.74 -13.92
N ALA A 63 26.09 -5.86 -15.00
CA ALA A 63 25.58 -5.68 -16.37
C ALA A 63 24.46 -6.69 -16.67
N PHE A 64 24.63 -7.95 -16.29
CA PHE A 64 23.60 -8.98 -16.45
C PHE A 64 22.33 -8.65 -15.67
N VAL A 65 22.45 -8.23 -14.41
CA VAL A 65 21.30 -7.82 -13.57
C VAL A 65 20.60 -6.60 -14.17
N VAL A 66 21.33 -5.61 -14.67
CA VAL A 66 20.76 -4.41 -15.31
C VAL A 66 20.01 -4.77 -16.59
N VAL A 67 20.60 -5.55 -17.49
CA VAL A 67 19.94 -5.98 -18.74
C VAL A 67 18.71 -6.84 -18.45
N TYR A 68 18.83 -7.81 -17.54
CA TYR A 68 17.75 -8.71 -17.16
C TYR A 68 16.60 -7.95 -16.48
N SER A 69 16.91 -7.02 -15.58
CA SER A 69 15.89 -6.18 -14.94
C SER A 69 15.20 -5.27 -15.94
N LEU A 70 15.93 -4.64 -16.86
CA LEU A 70 15.34 -3.83 -17.93
C LEU A 70 14.36 -4.63 -18.77
N LEU A 71 14.65 -5.90 -19.09
CA LEU A 71 13.75 -6.76 -19.87
C LEU A 71 12.52 -7.23 -19.07
N ILE A 72 12.68 -7.61 -17.82
CA ILE A 72 11.61 -8.25 -17.03
C ILE A 72 10.68 -7.26 -16.37
N LEU A 73 11.19 -6.12 -15.90
CA LEU A 73 10.37 -5.08 -15.29
C LEU A 73 9.20 -4.66 -16.19
N PRO A 74 9.38 -4.26 -17.46
CA PRO A 74 8.26 -3.83 -18.31
C PRO A 74 7.31 -4.98 -18.66
N VAL A 75 7.78 -6.23 -18.72
CA VAL A 75 6.91 -7.39 -18.95
C VAL A 75 6.07 -7.66 -17.70
N ALA A 76 6.69 -7.68 -16.53
CA ALA A 76 6.02 -7.88 -15.25
C ALA A 76 5.03 -6.75 -14.95
N THR A 77 5.39 -5.48 -15.18
CA THR A 77 4.46 -4.36 -14.99
C THR A 77 3.31 -4.38 -15.98
N ARG A 78 3.50 -4.85 -17.22
CA ARG A 78 2.40 -5.03 -18.17
C ARG A 78 1.47 -6.15 -17.76
N ILE A 79 1.99 -7.30 -17.34
CA ILE A 79 1.18 -8.42 -16.85
C ILE A 79 0.37 -7.95 -15.63
N PHE A 80 1.03 -7.28 -14.68
CA PHE A 80 0.39 -6.75 -13.49
C PHE A 80 -0.63 -5.64 -13.81
N GLY A 81 -0.30 -4.72 -14.71
CA GLY A 81 -1.19 -3.65 -15.15
C GLY A 81 -2.41 -4.18 -15.90
N LEU A 82 -2.23 -5.18 -16.77
CA LEU A 82 -3.34 -5.83 -17.47
C LEU A 82 -4.23 -6.62 -16.49
N TYR A 83 -3.61 -7.33 -15.55
CA TYR A 83 -4.32 -8.01 -14.46
C TYR A 83 -5.22 -7.02 -13.71
N LEU A 84 -4.66 -5.89 -13.23
CA LEU A 84 -5.42 -4.87 -12.53
C LEU A 84 -6.52 -4.25 -13.40
N PHE A 85 -6.25 -3.98 -14.68
CA PHE A 85 -7.24 -3.45 -15.62
C PHE A 85 -8.43 -4.41 -15.83
N VAL A 86 -8.16 -5.71 -15.93
CA VAL A 86 -9.20 -6.74 -16.05
C VAL A 86 -9.98 -6.87 -14.74
N CYS A 87 -9.30 -6.88 -13.59
CA CYS A 87 -9.92 -6.93 -12.27
C CYS A 87 -10.83 -5.72 -12.01
N ASP A 88 -10.43 -4.52 -12.42
CA ASP A 88 -11.24 -3.30 -12.32
C ASP A 88 -12.53 -3.39 -13.14
N ARG A 89 -12.43 -3.88 -14.39
CA ARG A 89 -13.60 -4.01 -15.28
C ARG A 89 -14.56 -5.14 -14.92
N LEU A 90 -14.07 -6.20 -14.28
CA LEU A 90 -14.88 -7.34 -13.86
C LEU A 90 -15.35 -7.23 -12.39
N GLY A 91 -14.85 -6.25 -11.64
CA GLY A 91 -15.25 -5.99 -10.26
C GLY A 91 -14.74 -7.02 -9.24
N PHE A 92 -13.75 -7.84 -9.59
CA PHE A 92 -13.32 -8.97 -8.74
C PHE A 92 -12.59 -8.57 -7.44
N HIS A 93 -12.08 -7.35 -7.31
CA HIS A 93 -11.29 -6.92 -6.15
C HIS A 93 -12.04 -6.04 -5.13
N TRP A 94 -13.35 -5.81 -5.32
CA TRP A 94 -14.11 -4.98 -4.39
C TRP A 94 -14.24 -5.62 -3.01
N ASP A 95 -14.52 -6.91 -2.93
CA ASP A 95 -14.95 -7.52 -1.67
C ASP A 95 -13.81 -7.98 -0.77
N GLU A 96 -12.61 -8.23 -1.32
CA GLU A 96 -11.47 -8.72 -0.54
C GLU A 96 -10.97 -7.68 0.46
N THR A 97 -10.92 -6.41 0.07
CA THR A 97 -10.47 -5.31 0.94
C THR A 97 -11.51 -4.99 2.03
N PHE A 98 -12.77 -5.36 1.81
CA PHE A 98 -13.85 -5.24 2.78
C PHE A 98 -14.20 -6.57 3.47
N SER A 99 -13.41 -7.62 3.28
CA SER A 99 -13.64 -8.91 3.94
C SER A 99 -13.59 -8.79 5.47
N ALA A 100 -12.77 -7.88 5.99
CA ALA A 100 -12.76 -7.53 7.41
C ALA A 100 -14.03 -6.79 7.87
N LEU A 101 -14.77 -6.12 6.97
CA LEU A 101 -16.07 -5.54 7.28
C LEU A 101 -17.19 -6.58 7.34
N ALA A 102 -17.05 -7.71 6.62
CA ALA A 102 -18.02 -8.80 6.63
C ALA A 102 -18.15 -9.49 7.99
N CYS A 103 -17.12 -9.42 8.84
CA CYS A 103 -17.26 -9.75 10.25
C CYS A 103 -18.07 -8.64 10.93
N GLU A 104 -19.36 -8.89 11.17
CA GLU A 104 -20.28 -7.93 11.80
C GLU A 104 -19.86 -7.61 13.24
N ASP A 105 -19.43 -8.65 13.96
CA ASP A 105 -18.90 -8.58 15.32
C ASP A 105 -17.38 -8.29 15.32
N TYR A 106 -16.80 -7.94 16.47
CA TYR A 106 -15.38 -7.63 16.63
C TYR A 106 -14.90 -6.39 15.84
N LYS A 107 -15.38 -5.21 16.24
CA LYS A 107 -14.95 -3.92 15.66
C LYS A 107 -13.97 -3.21 16.58
N SER A 108 -12.91 -2.66 16.00
CA SER A 108 -11.96 -1.81 16.71
C SER A 108 -11.86 -0.43 16.06
N PHE A 109 -11.71 0.60 16.90
CA PHE A 109 -11.60 1.99 16.51
C PHE A 109 -10.36 2.60 17.15
N LEU A 110 -9.66 3.45 16.39
CA LEU A 110 -8.54 4.22 16.90
C LEU A 110 -9.02 5.60 17.32
N ARG A 111 -8.83 5.95 18.59
CA ARG A 111 -9.02 7.30 19.10
C ARG A 111 -7.66 7.92 19.33
N CYS A 112 -7.29 8.85 18.46
CA CYS A 112 -6.08 9.64 18.57
C CYS A 112 -6.39 10.97 19.26
N GLU A 113 -5.59 11.31 20.26
CA GLU A 113 -5.70 12.54 21.02
C GLU A 113 -4.31 13.18 21.12
N ILE A 114 -4.23 14.47 20.82
CA ILE A 114 -3.00 15.25 20.95
C ILE A 114 -3.13 16.06 22.24
N ASP A 115 -2.29 15.76 23.22
CA ASP A 115 -2.27 16.51 24.48
C ASP A 115 -1.56 17.86 24.24
N GLN A 116 -2.30 18.95 24.46
CA GLN A 116 -1.79 20.31 24.24
C GLN A 116 -0.68 20.70 25.24
N ASN A 117 -0.60 20.04 26.38
CA ASN A 117 0.37 20.35 27.43
C ASN A 117 1.69 19.60 27.24
N THR A 118 1.61 18.32 26.92
CA THR A 118 2.80 17.45 26.75
C THR A 118 3.27 17.39 25.30
N GLN A 119 2.46 17.86 24.34
CA GLN A 119 2.66 17.71 22.89
C GLN A 119 2.81 16.24 22.44
N GLU A 120 2.35 15.28 23.25
CA GLU A 120 2.38 13.86 22.93
C GLU A 120 1.10 13.43 22.19
N LEU A 121 1.25 12.48 21.26
CA LEU A 121 0.13 11.83 20.59
C LEU A 121 -0.24 10.56 21.37
N VAL A 122 -1.42 10.57 21.99
CA VAL A 122 -2.01 9.43 22.68
C VAL A 122 -2.95 8.71 21.71
N VAL A 123 -2.63 7.46 21.38
CA VAL A 123 -3.45 6.61 20.52
C VAL A 123 -4.09 5.51 21.37
N ARG A 124 -5.40 5.53 21.49
CA ARG A 124 -6.19 4.53 22.20
C ARG A 124 -6.93 3.63 21.21
N VAL A 125 -6.72 2.33 21.31
CA VAL A 125 -7.45 1.32 20.55
C VAL A 125 -8.68 0.93 21.37
N LEU A 126 -9.86 1.31 20.88
CA LEU A 126 -11.14 0.95 21.46
C LEU A 126 -11.66 -0.29 20.73
N GLY A 127 -11.95 -1.36 21.46
CA GLY A 127 -12.48 -2.61 20.90
C GLY A 127 -13.87 -2.91 21.42
N VAL A 128 -14.73 -3.40 20.54
CA VAL A 128 -16.07 -3.92 20.85
C VAL A 128 -16.13 -5.35 20.36
N GLU A 129 -16.39 -6.28 21.27
CA GLU A 129 -16.44 -7.71 20.94
C GLU A 129 -17.70 -8.08 20.14
N ARG A 130 -18.87 -7.58 20.57
CA ARG A 130 -20.16 -7.81 19.91
C ARG A 130 -20.85 -6.49 19.65
N VAL A 131 -21.22 -6.25 18.40
CA VAL A 131 -21.84 -4.98 17.99
C VAL A 131 -23.35 -5.12 18.12
N PRO A 132 -24.04 -4.13 18.75
CA PRO A 132 -25.49 -4.18 18.84
C PRO A 132 -26.12 -4.09 17.45
N LYS A 133 -27.15 -4.90 17.21
CA LYS A 133 -27.83 -4.99 15.91
C LYS A 133 -29.12 -4.18 15.91
N LEU A 134 -29.76 -4.07 17.08
CA LEU A 134 -30.92 -3.21 17.31
C LEU A 134 -30.49 -1.89 17.94
N TRP A 135 -30.92 -0.81 17.31
CA TRP A 135 -30.60 0.55 17.72
C TRP A 135 -31.89 1.33 17.96
N LYS A 136 -31.96 2.06 19.07
CA LYS A 136 -33.03 3.03 19.34
C LYS A 136 -32.46 4.44 19.43
N GLY A 137 -33.28 5.43 19.09
CA GLY A 137 -32.89 6.83 19.26
C GLY A 137 -32.75 7.18 20.74
N ASP A 138 -31.65 7.82 21.13
CA ASP A 138 -31.46 8.25 22.52
C ASP A 138 -32.29 9.52 22.79
N PRO A 139 -33.34 9.45 23.64
CA PRO A 139 -34.14 10.63 23.96
C PRO A 139 -33.33 11.72 24.68
N ARG A 140 -32.21 11.39 25.33
CA ARG A 140 -31.32 12.36 25.98
C ARG A 140 -30.55 13.18 24.95
N HIS A 141 -30.12 12.54 23.86
CA HIS A 141 -29.49 13.24 22.74
C HIS A 141 -30.44 14.27 22.13
N ASP A 142 -31.71 13.89 21.90
CA ASP A 142 -32.70 14.81 21.33
C ASP A 142 -33.06 15.97 22.28
N GLN A 143 -33.03 15.74 23.60
CA GLN A 143 -33.22 16.79 24.61
C GLN A 143 -32.04 17.76 24.62
N GLU A 144 -30.81 17.24 24.62
CA GLU A 144 -29.60 18.04 24.61
C GLU A 144 -29.47 18.81 23.29
N ALA A 145 -29.78 18.20 22.15
CA ALA A 145 -29.79 18.85 20.84
C ALA A 145 -30.75 20.06 20.79
N LYS A 146 -31.90 19.97 21.47
CA LYS A 146 -32.84 21.10 21.60
C LYS A 146 -32.33 22.20 22.53
N ALA A 147 -31.52 21.85 23.53
CA ALA A 147 -30.96 22.78 24.51
C ALA A 147 -29.59 23.36 24.11
N ALA A 148 -28.87 22.71 23.19
CA ALA A 148 -27.45 22.95 22.94
C ALA A 148 -27.12 24.24 22.18
N GLY A 149 -28.10 24.88 21.51
CA GLY A 149 -27.87 26.07 20.69
C GLY A 149 -26.75 25.85 19.65
N ASP A 150 -25.72 26.70 19.68
CA ASP A 150 -24.55 26.63 18.78
C ASP A 150 -23.43 25.70 19.29
N SER A 151 -23.59 25.03 20.43
CA SER A 151 -22.56 24.15 20.98
C SER A 151 -22.38 22.92 20.09
N PRO A 152 -21.15 22.55 19.70
CA PRO A 152 -20.93 21.41 18.83
C PRO A 152 -21.14 20.06 19.55
N PRO A 153 -21.58 19.00 18.83
CA PRO A 153 -21.97 17.72 19.43
C PRO A 153 -20.91 17.03 20.28
N TRP A 154 -19.62 17.18 19.96
CA TRP A 154 -18.55 16.52 20.72
C TRP A 154 -18.31 17.12 22.12
N ARG A 155 -18.96 18.24 22.45
CA ARG A 155 -18.96 18.83 23.80
C ARG A 155 -20.17 18.42 24.64
N TRP A 156 -21.13 17.73 24.03
CA TRP A 156 -22.36 17.29 24.68
C TRP A 156 -22.08 16.11 25.61
N GLU A 157 -22.90 15.97 26.64
CA GLU A 157 -22.84 14.83 27.57
C GLU A 157 -23.34 13.55 26.90
N PHE A 158 -24.36 13.66 26.04
CA PHE A 158 -24.92 12.58 25.23
C PHE A 158 -24.73 12.87 23.72
N PRO A 159 -23.51 12.75 23.19
CA PRO A 159 -23.21 13.08 21.80
C PRO A 159 -23.79 12.06 20.80
N SER A 160 -24.06 10.83 21.23
CA SER A 160 -24.56 9.76 20.37
C SER A 160 -26.07 9.82 20.19
N LYS A 161 -26.53 9.93 18.93
CA LYS A 161 -27.96 9.88 18.58
C LYS A 161 -28.60 8.50 18.82
N TRP A 162 -27.80 7.45 18.71
CA TRP A 162 -28.29 6.07 18.75
C TRP A 162 -27.65 5.34 19.92
N VAL A 163 -28.46 4.56 20.61
CA VAL A 163 -28.04 3.66 21.69
C VAL A 163 -28.54 2.25 21.40
N PRO A 164 -27.84 1.20 21.87
CA PRO A 164 -28.32 -0.16 21.75
C PRO A 164 -29.69 -0.31 22.41
N ASP A 165 -30.53 -1.19 21.85
CA ASP A 165 -31.80 -1.53 22.49
C ASP A 165 -31.56 -2.19 23.86
N GLU A 166 -32.41 -1.88 24.84
CA GLU A 166 -32.26 -2.35 26.22
C GLU A 166 -32.38 -3.88 26.29
N GLU A 167 -33.25 -4.47 25.46
CA GLU A 167 -33.44 -5.92 25.38
C GLU A 167 -32.14 -6.64 24.95
N GLU A 168 -31.40 -6.11 23.96
CA GLU A 168 -30.12 -6.71 23.53
C GLU A 168 -29.03 -6.62 24.60
N VAL A 169 -29.07 -5.56 25.40
CA VAL A 169 -28.15 -5.36 26.52
C VAL A 169 -28.46 -6.34 27.66
N GLU A 170 -29.73 -6.48 28.05
CA GLU A 170 -30.16 -7.42 29.10
C GLU A 170 -29.90 -8.89 28.73
N GLU A 171 -30.08 -9.24 27.45
CA GLU A 171 -29.80 -10.58 26.94
C GLU A 171 -28.29 -10.87 26.78
N GLY A 172 -27.41 -9.91 27.06
CA GLY A 172 -25.96 -10.06 26.95
C GLY A 172 -25.45 -10.23 25.52
N ARG A 173 -26.21 -9.75 24.52
CA ARG A 173 -25.82 -9.80 23.10
C ARG A 173 -24.86 -8.67 22.73
N THR A 174 -24.87 -7.57 23.49
CA THR A 174 -24.00 -6.40 23.25
C THR A 174 -22.69 -6.50 24.03
N GLY A 175 -21.58 -6.21 23.36
CA GLY A 175 -20.26 -6.15 23.99
C GLY A 175 -19.99 -4.78 24.62
N GLU A 176 -19.26 -4.77 25.72
CA GLU A 176 -18.77 -3.53 26.34
C GLU A 176 -17.60 -2.95 25.52
N LEU A 177 -17.61 -1.63 25.31
CA LEU A 177 -16.49 -0.91 24.70
C LEU A 177 -15.31 -0.88 25.68
N LYS A 178 -14.20 -1.52 25.31
CA LYS A 178 -12.99 -1.59 26.15
C LYS A 178 -11.82 -0.91 25.47
N ILE A 179 -11.00 -0.22 26.26
CA ILE A 179 -9.68 0.23 25.80
C ILE A 179 -8.78 -1.01 25.77
N VAL A 180 -8.47 -1.50 24.57
CA VAL A 180 -7.65 -2.69 24.37
C VAL A 180 -6.17 -2.34 24.51
N HIS A 181 -5.76 -1.23 23.90
CA HIS A 181 -4.38 -0.75 23.94
C HIS A 181 -4.31 0.77 24.05
N GLU A 182 -3.28 1.26 24.71
CA GLU A 182 -2.91 2.67 24.75
C GLU A 182 -1.45 2.80 24.35
N PHE A 183 -1.19 3.67 23.37
CA PHE A 183 0.14 4.03 22.93
C PHE A 183 0.35 5.52 23.14
N ARG A 184 1.55 5.90 23.58
CA ARG A 184 1.98 7.29 23.68
C ARG A 184 3.19 7.50 22.80
N LEU A 185 3.10 8.48 21.92
CA LEU A 185 4.15 8.84 20.98
C LEU A 185 4.65 10.24 21.35
N LYS A 186 5.97 10.36 21.50
CA LYS A 186 6.70 11.59 21.78
C LYS A 186 7.27 12.20 20.52
#